data_AF-A0A835LSJ4-F1
#
_entry.id   AF-A0A835LSJ4-F1
#
_cell.length_a   1.000
_cell.length_b   1.000
_cell.length_c   1.000
_cell.angle_alpha   90.00
_cell.angle_beta   90.00
_cell.angle_gamma   90.00
#
_symmetry.space_group_name_H-M   'P 1'
#
loop_
_entity.id
_entity.type
_entity.pdbx_description
1 polymer ?
#
loop_
_entity_poly.entity_id
_entity_poly.type
_entity_poly.pdbx_seq_one_letter_code
_entity_poly.pdbx_strand_id
1 'polypeptide(L)'
;MTVLGSWYSEAENYDKPLVVIVDDMERCNGNVLSDFVLLLSEWVIKVPIVLVMGVATTVDAPRSLLRANALCRLQPCKFALGSPADKLYAVAEAVVLRSHCGFDIGYKVAVFLRNYFLRQDGTVTSFIRALKIACAKHFVMEPLSFLCKVLVDEDSQGLGIEKLPASMLDYAFGLPSCQTSKKATPVTAESLASGLIEMKKLRKNWCSVLVCLYEAAKFQNIQFLDILCEALDPSLYSSRASPNHKLGKAPIKPSSINHCLPDGEYSARGKGGLIFQVIRKVKDLPVTSLFQLLQVWGKHSEEIADIHGKVKELQSMLKIEDDSNNLQCDETGTSKSPASRCHMNKERDRSKVNEKAAVLLECMIRGYLTPIESAPFHEIVCFKHVDVLQSALIGDPRKMIQVDLLKSHNYLHCSCCTKNGSVLLPSMHDTSIMYTLAQEHGDLINLHDWFQSFKSTIFRSSTSVKRKLHSPSPKKRKLANEPEEVNNALVQARFCRAVMELQITGLLRMPSKRRPDYVQRVAFGL
;
A
#
# COMPACT_ATOMS: atom_id res chain seq x y z
N MET A 1 -30.88 -25.15 -26.39
CA MET A 1 -29.82 -25.48 -27.37
C MET A 1 -30.33 -25.56 -28.81
N THR A 2 -31.51 -26.11 -29.09
CA THR A 2 -32.09 -26.14 -30.47
C THR A 2 -32.21 -24.77 -31.14
N VAL A 3 -32.71 -23.78 -30.41
CA VAL A 3 -32.78 -22.37 -30.90
C VAL A 3 -31.39 -21.82 -31.22
N LEU A 4 -30.41 -22.08 -30.35
CA LEU A 4 -29.02 -21.66 -30.56
C LEU A 4 -28.39 -22.34 -31.78
N GLY A 5 -28.70 -23.62 -32.01
CA GLY A 5 -28.25 -24.33 -33.22
C GLY A 5 -28.89 -23.78 -34.50
N SER A 6 -30.16 -23.37 -34.46
CA SER A 6 -30.83 -22.71 -35.59
C SER A 6 -30.19 -21.35 -35.88
N TRP A 7 -29.96 -20.55 -34.84
CA TRP A 7 -29.27 -19.26 -34.94
C TRP A 7 -27.84 -19.40 -35.48
N TYR A 8 -27.13 -20.45 -35.09
CA TYR A 8 -25.79 -20.74 -35.61
C TYR A 8 -25.79 -21.14 -37.09
N SER A 9 -26.88 -21.72 -37.58
CA SER A 9 -27.03 -22.16 -38.97
C SER A 9 -27.28 -21.00 -39.94
N GLU A 10 -27.48 -19.77 -39.43
CA GLU A 10 -27.60 -18.57 -40.25
C GLU A 10 -26.24 -18.18 -40.85
N ALA A 11 -26.24 -17.73 -42.11
CA ALA A 11 -25.02 -17.50 -42.90
C ALA A 11 -24.03 -16.49 -42.27
N GLU A 12 -24.50 -15.60 -41.40
CA GLU A 12 -23.68 -14.59 -40.71
C GLU A 12 -22.86 -15.17 -39.53
N ASN A 13 -23.32 -16.29 -38.96
CA ASN A 13 -22.80 -16.89 -37.74
C ASN A 13 -22.05 -18.20 -38.00
N TYR A 14 -22.38 -18.87 -39.11
CA TYR A 14 -21.73 -20.10 -39.55
C TYR A 14 -20.20 -19.93 -39.66
N ASP A 15 -19.45 -20.97 -39.29
CA ASP A 15 -17.98 -21.03 -39.26
C ASP A 15 -17.27 -20.20 -38.16
N LYS A 16 -18.01 -19.56 -37.25
CA LYS A 16 -17.43 -18.90 -36.07
C LYS A 16 -17.54 -19.78 -34.82
N PRO A 17 -16.53 -19.87 -33.94
CA PRO A 17 -16.66 -20.57 -32.67
C PRO A 17 -17.50 -19.78 -31.65
N LEU A 18 -18.37 -20.47 -30.93
CA LEU A 18 -19.09 -19.93 -29.78
C LEU A 18 -18.18 -19.97 -28.55
N VAL A 19 -17.72 -18.81 -28.10
CA VAL A 19 -16.90 -18.69 -26.89
C VAL A 19 -17.79 -18.41 -25.69
N VAL A 20 -17.77 -19.30 -24.70
CA VAL A 20 -18.45 -19.13 -23.42
C VAL A 20 -17.41 -18.82 -22.35
N ILE A 21 -17.55 -17.70 -21.66
CA ILE A 21 -16.64 -17.27 -20.60
C ILE A 21 -17.32 -17.46 -19.24
N VAL A 22 -16.74 -18.29 -18.40
CA VAL A 22 -17.12 -18.46 -16.99
C VAL A 22 -16.07 -17.74 -16.16
N ASP A 23 -16.38 -16.52 -15.71
CA ASP A 23 -15.40 -15.61 -15.09
C ASP A 23 -14.82 -16.13 -13.76
N ASP A 24 -15.67 -16.69 -12.89
CA ASP A 24 -15.24 -17.32 -11.64
C ASP A 24 -15.95 -18.65 -11.46
N MET A 25 -15.25 -19.71 -11.82
CA MET A 25 -15.77 -21.06 -11.73
C MET A 25 -16.03 -21.49 -10.27
N GLU A 26 -15.25 -21.01 -9.30
CA GLU A 26 -15.37 -21.44 -7.90
C GLU A 26 -16.64 -20.92 -7.22
N ARG A 27 -17.23 -19.85 -7.75
CA ARG A 27 -18.55 -19.35 -7.34
C ARG A 27 -19.71 -20.15 -7.91
N CYS A 28 -19.47 -20.98 -8.92
CA CYS A 28 -20.51 -21.77 -9.56
C CYS A 28 -20.85 -23.00 -8.72
N ASN A 29 -22.11 -23.44 -8.77
CA ASN A 29 -22.46 -24.75 -8.25
C ASN A 29 -21.87 -25.84 -9.16
N GLY A 30 -20.98 -26.68 -8.62
CA GLY A 30 -20.27 -27.70 -9.40
C GLY A 30 -21.17 -28.69 -10.13
N ASN A 31 -22.35 -29.01 -9.58
CA ASN A 31 -23.32 -29.89 -10.26
C ASN A 31 -23.90 -29.21 -11.50
N VAL A 32 -24.37 -27.97 -11.35
CA VAL A 32 -24.95 -27.19 -12.45
C VAL A 32 -23.92 -26.97 -13.56
N LEU A 33 -22.68 -26.63 -13.19
CA LEU A 33 -21.61 -26.43 -14.15
C LEU A 33 -21.21 -27.74 -14.85
N SER A 34 -21.23 -28.87 -14.14
CA SER A 34 -20.99 -30.20 -14.74
C SER A 34 -22.07 -30.56 -15.76
N ASP A 35 -23.34 -30.38 -15.39
CA ASP A 35 -24.48 -30.67 -16.28
C ASP A 35 -24.47 -29.72 -17.49
N PHE A 36 -24.05 -28.47 -17.30
CA PHE A 36 -23.84 -27.51 -18.39
C PHE A 36 -22.73 -27.93 -19.35
N VAL A 37 -21.57 -28.37 -18.83
CA VAL A 37 -20.47 -28.90 -19.67
C VAL A 37 -20.92 -30.11 -20.47
N LEU A 38 -21.66 -31.03 -19.85
CA LEU A 38 -22.21 -32.20 -20.55
C LEU A 38 -23.16 -31.78 -21.68
N LEU A 39 -24.08 -30.84 -21.39
CA LEU A 39 -24.99 -30.28 -22.41
C LEU A 39 -24.23 -29.65 -23.57
N LEU A 40 -23.18 -28.87 -23.31
CA LEU A 40 -22.38 -28.26 -24.38
C LEU A 40 -21.62 -29.31 -25.21
N SER A 41 -21.13 -30.37 -24.56
CA SER A 41 -20.38 -31.43 -25.22
C SER A 41 -21.20 -32.21 -26.26
N GLU A 42 -22.51 -32.34 -26.04
CA GLU A 42 -23.43 -32.99 -27.00
C GLU A 42 -23.65 -32.16 -28.27
N TRP A 43 -23.47 -30.83 -28.18
CA TRP A 43 -23.73 -29.89 -29.27
C TRP A 43 -22.47 -29.47 -30.03
N VAL A 44 -21.28 -29.88 -29.56
CA VAL A 44 -19.99 -29.46 -30.13
C VAL A 44 -19.82 -29.82 -31.61
N ILE A 45 -20.51 -30.87 -32.08
CA ILE A 45 -20.49 -31.32 -33.48
C ILE A 45 -21.24 -30.34 -34.39
N LYS A 46 -22.31 -29.70 -33.88
CA LYS A 46 -23.14 -28.76 -34.65
C LYS A 46 -22.70 -27.31 -34.46
N VAL A 47 -22.19 -26.97 -33.28
CA VAL A 47 -21.72 -25.63 -32.93
C VAL A 47 -20.34 -25.78 -32.30
N PRO A 48 -19.26 -25.27 -32.91
CA PRO A 48 -17.93 -25.31 -32.32
C PRO A 48 -17.92 -24.43 -31.05
N ILE A 49 -17.81 -25.04 -29.88
CA ILE A 49 -17.88 -24.35 -28.58
C ILE A 49 -16.51 -24.34 -27.92
N VAL A 50 -16.07 -23.17 -27.46
CA VAL A 50 -14.86 -22.97 -26.68
C VAL A 50 -15.25 -22.44 -25.30
N LEU A 51 -14.76 -23.08 -24.24
CA LEU A 51 -15.05 -22.70 -22.87
C LEU A 51 -13.81 -22.11 -22.22
N VAL A 52 -13.90 -20.84 -21.81
CA VAL A 52 -12.86 -20.13 -21.06
C VAL A 52 -13.30 -20.08 -19.61
N MET A 53 -12.58 -20.76 -18.73
CA MET A 53 -12.87 -20.80 -17.29
C MET A 53 -11.84 -19.97 -16.53
N GLY A 54 -12.28 -18.96 -15.81
CA GLY A 54 -11.47 -18.27 -14.82
C GLY A 54 -11.36 -19.10 -13.55
N VAL A 55 -10.12 -19.41 -13.19
CA VAL A 55 -9.77 -20.21 -12.00
C VAL A 55 -8.94 -19.34 -11.08
N ALA A 56 -9.46 -19.07 -9.87
CA ALA A 56 -8.85 -18.13 -8.94
C ALA A 56 -7.72 -18.75 -8.10
N THR A 57 -7.87 -20.01 -7.68
CA THR A 57 -6.94 -20.63 -6.71
C THR A 57 -5.81 -21.44 -7.36
N THR A 58 -6.14 -22.61 -7.89
CA THR A 58 -5.17 -23.61 -8.34
C THR A 58 -5.67 -24.35 -9.57
N VAL A 59 -4.74 -24.93 -10.32
CA VAL A 59 -5.03 -25.68 -11.54
C VAL A 59 -5.90 -26.93 -11.28
N ASP A 60 -5.96 -27.40 -10.02
CA ASP A 60 -6.77 -28.55 -9.63
C ASP A 60 -8.21 -28.19 -9.24
N ALA A 61 -8.56 -26.90 -9.13
CA ALA A 61 -9.92 -26.46 -8.80
C ALA A 61 -11.02 -27.00 -9.76
N PRO A 62 -10.81 -27.14 -11.08
CA PRO A 62 -11.78 -27.81 -11.94
C PRO A 62 -12.01 -29.27 -11.54
N ARG A 63 -10.98 -29.98 -11.07
CA ARG A 63 -11.06 -31.39 -10.68
C ARG A 63 -11.84 -31.60 -9.38
N SER A 64 -11.79 -30.63 -8.47
CA SER A 64 -12.57 -30.69 -7.23
C SER A 64 -14.02 -30.25 -7.42
N LEU A 65 -14.28 -29.33 -8.35
CA LEU A 65 -15.60 -28.77 -8.56
C LEU A 65 -16.47 -29.56 -9.54
N LEU A 66 -15.89 -30.07 -10.62
CA LEU A 66 -16.62 -30.78 -11.68
C LEU A 66 -16.68 -32.28 -11.42
N ARG A 67 -17.79 -32.90 -11.81
CA ARG A 67 -17.94 -34.37 -11.79
C ARG A 67 -17.02 -35.02 -12.83
N ALA A 68 -16.58 -36.25 -12.55
CA ALA A 68 -15.65 -36.98 -13.41
C ALA A 68 -16.15 -37.14 -14.86
N ASN A 69 -17.45 -37.37 -15.05
CA ASN A 69 -18.04 -37.50 -16.39
C ASN A 69 -17.97 -36.20 -17.21
N ALA A 70 -18.11 -35.03 -16.59
CA ALA A 70 -17.94 -33.74 -17.25
C ALA A 70 -16.47 -33.46 -17.56
N LEU A 71 -15.55 -33.79 -16.64
CA LEU A 71 -14.11 -33.64 -16.86
C LEU A 71 -13.61 -34.46 -18.06
N CYS A 72 -14.11 -35.67 -18.25
CA CYS A 72 -13.77 -36.51 -19.40
C CYS A 72 -14.22 -35.93 -20.76
N ARG A 73 -15.08 -34.90 -20.78
CA ARG A 73 -15.54 -34.22 -22.00
C ARG A 73 -14.76 -32.94 -22.31
N LEU A 74 -13.84 -32.54 -21.44
CA LEU A 74 -13.05 -31.33 -21.61
C LEU A 74 -11.64 -31.66 -22.10
N GLN A 75 -11.12 -30.84 -23.01
CA GLN A 75 -9.70 -30.81 -23.37
C GLN A 75 -9.10 -29.50 -22.84
N PRO A 76 -8.55 -29.49 -21.60
CA PRO A 76 -8.08 -28.27 -20.98
C PRO A 76 -6.76 -27.79 -21.59
N CYS A 77 -6.68 -26.49 -21.86
CA CYS A 77 -5.43 -25.77 -22.14
C CYS A 77 -5.20 -24.75 -21.03
N LYS A 78 -4.00 -24.75 -20.43
CA LYS A 78 -3.69 -23.86 -19.30
C LYS A 78 -3.10 -22.55 -19.82
N PHE A 79 -3.71 -21.44 -19.40
CA PHE A 79 -3.14 -20.10 -19.53
C PHE A 79 -2.86 -19.56 -18.13
N ALA A 80 -1.63 -19.08 -17.91
CA ALA A 80 -1.26 -18.42 -16.66
C ALA A 80 -1.19 -16.91 -16.89
N LEU A 81 -1.93 -16.14 -16.09
CA LEU A 81 -1.77 -14.69 -16.05
C LEU A 81 -0.52 -14.33 -15.24
N GLY A 82 0.13 -13.22 -15.58
CA GLY A 82 1.26 -12.69 -14.81
C GLY A 82 0.89 -12.46 -13.35
N SER A 83 1.85 -12.63 -12.44
CA SER A 83 1.59 -12.53 -11.01
C SER A 83 1.12 -11.11 -10.63
N PRO A 84 0.35 -10.94 -9.54
CA PRO A 84 -0.01 -9.62 -9.05
C PRO A 84 1.20 -8.73 -8.82
N ALA A 85 2.33 -9.32 -8.40
CA ALA A 85 3.61 -8.65 -8.26
C ALA A 85 4.16 -8.08 -9.58
N ASP A 86 4.11 -8.86 -10.67
CA ASP A 86 4.58 -8.42 -11.99
C ASP A 86 3.72 -7.27 -12.53
N LYS A 87 2.39 -7.40 -12.36
CA LYS A 87 1.43 -6.35 -12.74
C LYS A 87 1.61 -5.09 -11.90
N LEU A 88 1.89 -5.25 -10.61
CA LEU A 88 2.18 -4.14 -9.70
C LEU A 88 3.46 -3.42 -10.11
N TYR A 89 4.51 -4.14 -10.51
CA TYR A 89 5.71 -3.50 -11.05
C TYR A 89 5.39 -2.68 -12.28
N ALA A 90 4.65 -3.22 -13.26
CA ALA A 90 4.30 -2.46 -14.47
C ALA A 90 3.52 -1.17 -14.15
N VAL A 91 2.62 -1.23 -13.17
CA VAL A 91 1.88 -0.03 -12.71
C VAL A 91 2.78 0.92 -11.93
N ALA A 92 3.61 0.43 -11.02
CA ALA A 92 4.52 1.27 -10.25
C ALA A 92 5.59 1.91 -11.15
N GLU A 93 6.06 1.21 -12.17
CA GLU A 93 6.94 1.75 -13.21
C GLU A 93 6.24 2.87 -13.98
N ALA A 94 5.01 2.64 -14.46
CA ALA A 94 4.27 3.65 -15.21
C ALA A 94 3.90 4.89 -14.37
N VAL A 95 3.56 4.71 -13.09
CA VAL A 95 3.02 5.78 -12.24
C VAL A 95 4.08 6.44 -11.37
N VAL A 96 5.00 5.69 -10.77
CA VAL A 96 6.00 6.21 -9.83
C VAL A 96 7.32 6.55 -10.53
N LEU A 97 7.73 5.76 -11.52
CA LEU A 97 9.02 5.96 -12.22
C LEU A 97 8.90 6.84 -13.47
N ARG A 98 7.84 6.67 -14.26
CA ARG A 98 7.56 7.50 -15.44
C ARG A 98 6.64 8.69 -15.13
N SER A 99 6.55 9.11 -13.86
CA SER A 99 5.60 10.11 -13.38
C SER A 99 5.67 11.43 -14.17
N HIS A 100 4.80 11.57 -15.17
CA HIS A 100 4.54 12.82 -15.89
C HIS A 100 3.58 13.74 -15.12
N CYS A 101 3.40 13.55 -13.81
CA CYS A 101 2.45 14.34 -13.02
C CYS A 101 3.11 15.20 -11.93
N GLY A 102 4.45 15.21 -11.83
CA GLY A 102 5.18 15.99 -10.84
C GLY A 102 4.83 15.61 -9.39
N PHE A 103 4.28 14.41 -9.20
CA PHE A 103 3.86 13.87 -7.91
C PHE A 103 4.75 12.70 -7.52
N ASP A 104 5.17 12.71 -6.26
CA ASP A 104 6.04 11.72 -5.65
C ASP A 104 5.52 11.26 -4.29
N ILE A 105 5.97 10.08 -3.86
CA ILE A 105 5.63 9.50 -2.57
C ILE A 105 6.86 9.46 -1.66
N GLY A 106 6.67 9.84 -0.41
CA GLY A 106 7.70 9.73 0.62
C GLY A 106 7.95 8.28 1.05
N TYR A 107 9.06 8.06 1.74
CA TYR A 107 9.47 6.73 2.22
C TYR A 107 8.40 6.06 3.08
N LYS A 108 7.87 6.78 4.08
CA LYS A 108 6.85 6.23 4.98
C LYS A 108 5.58 5.82 4.24
N VAL A 109 5.19 6.59 3.22
CA VAL A 109 4.03 6.31 2.37
C VAL A 109 4.31 5.11 1.47
N ALA A 110 5.51 5.00 0.89
CA ALA A 110 5.91 3.83 0.10
C ALA A 110 5.87 2.53 0.93
N VAL A 111 6.40 2.56 2.16
CA VAL A 111 6.34 1.44 3.11
C VAL A 111 4.89 1.08 3.45
N PHE A 112 4.06 2.08 3.72
CA PHE A 112 2.63 1.87 3.97
C PHE A 112 1.94 1.22 2.76
N LEU A 113 2.14 1.74 1.55
CA LEU A 113 1.53 1.22 0.32
C LEU A 113 1.95 -0.22 0.04
N ARG A 114 3.23 -0.55 0.26
CA ARG A 114 3.71 -1.94 0.18
C ARG A 114 3.00 -2.83 1.18
N ASN A 115 2.96 -2.43 2.45
CA ASN A 115 2.32 -3.22 3.50
C ASN A 115 0.81 -3.35 3.25
N TYR A 116 0.16 -2.30 2.75
CA TYR A 116 -1.24 -2.30 2.37
C TYR A 116 -1.51 -3.30 1.25
N PHE A 117 -0.68 -3.32 0.19
CA PHE A 117 -0.79 -4.29 -0.89
C PHE A 117 -0.60 -5.73 -0.38
N LEU A 118 0.42 -5.99 0.43
CA LEU A 118 0.75 -7.34 0.91
C LEU A 118 -0.25 -7.88 1.95
N ARG A 119 -0.83 -7.02 2.80
CA ARG A 119 -1.67 -7.45 3.94
C ARG A 119 -3.17 -7.46 3.65
N GLN A 120 -3.64 -6.77 2.61
CA GLN A 120 -5.06 -6.67 2.29
C GLN A 120 -5.45 -7.71 1.24
N ASP A 121 -5.60 -7.28 -0.02
CA ASP A 121 -6.13 -8.09 -1.11
C ASP A 121 -5.10 -8.38 -2.22
N GLY A 122 -3.91 -7.76 -2.15
CA GLY A 122 -2.86 -7.92 -3.17
C GLY A 122 -3.30 -7.46 -4.56
N THR A 123 -4.33 -6.61 -4.67
CA THR A 123 -4.85 -6.18 -5.96
C THR A 123 -4.14 -4.91 -6.45
N VAL A 124 -3.87 -4.88 -7.75
CA VAL A 124 -3.34 -3.68 -8.41
C VAL A 124 -4.34 -2.53 -8.35
N THR A 125 -5.64 -2.85 -8.36
CA THR A 125 -6.73 -1.87 -8.24
C THR A 125 -6.72 -1.14 -6.89
N SER A 126 -6.51 -1.86 -5.77
CA SER A 126 -6.42 -1.23 -4.45
C SER A 126 -5.18 -0.34 -4.34
N PHE A 127 -4.05 -0.78 -4.90
CA PHE A 127 -2.84 0.03 -4.99
C PHE A 127 -3.02 1.31 -5.82
N ILE A 128 -3.62 1.23 -7.02
CA ILE A 128 -3.93 2.41 -7.85
C ILE A 128 -4.88 3.35 -7.12
N ARG A 129 -5.90 2.82 -6.44
CA ARG A 129 -6.84 3.64 -5.64
C ARG A 129 -6.10 4.36 -4.52
N ALA A 130 -5.20 3.69 -3.82
CA ALA A 130 -4.38 4.29 -2.77
C ALA A 130 -3.49 5.41 -3.31
N LEU A 131 -2.82 5.19 -4.45
CA LEU A 131 -2.04 6.23 -5.12
C LEU A 131 -2.90 7.41 -5.58
N LYS A 132 -4.08 7.16 -6.14
CA LYS A 132 -5.03 8.22 -6.53
C LYS A 132 -5.46 9.07 -5.34
N ILE A 133 -5.73 8.45 -4.20
CA ILE A 133 -6.09 9.17 -2.97
C ILE A 133 -4.90 9.98 -2.45
N ALA A 134 -3.69 9.40 -2.42
CA ALA A 134 -2.48 10.11 -2.02
C ALA A 134 -2.23 11.34 -2.90
N CYS A 135 -2.33 11.17 -4.22
CA CYS A 135 -2.22 12.24 -5.21
C CYS A 135 -3.29 13.32 -5.00
N ALA A 136 -4.56 12.95 -4.91
CA ALA A 136 -5.65 13.91 -4.67
C ALA A 136 -5.49 14.67 -3.34
N LYS A 137 -5.07 13.99 -2.27
CA LYS A 137 -4.83 14.63 -0.97
C LYS A 137 -3.64 15.57 -1.02
N HIS A 138 -2.56 15.21 -1.72
CA HIS A 138 -1.41 16.08 -1.93
C HIS A 138 -1.80 17.42 -2.55
N PHE A 139 -2.47 17.39 -3.70
CA PHE A 139 -2.88 18.62 -4.41
C PHE A 139 -3.89 19.47 -3.64
N VAL A 140 -4.61 18.91 -2.67
CA VAL A 140 -5.52 19.65 -1.79
C VAL A 140 -4.79 20.23 -0.57
N MET A 141 -3.79 19.53 -0.04
CA MET A 141 -3.08 19.93 1.18
C MET A 141 -1.94 20.91 0.91
N GLU A 142 -1.27 20.80 -0.24
CA GLU A 142 -0.07 21.57 -0.58
C GLU A 142 -0.43 22.77 -1.48
N PRO A 143 -0.36 24.02 -0.97
CA PRO A 143 -0.75 25.21 -1.72
C PRO A 143 0.10 25.46 -2.97
N LEU A 144 1.36 25.06 -2.98
CA LEU A 144 2.27 25.24 -4.11
C LEU A 144 2.26 24.07 -5.10
N SER A 145 1.39 23.08 -4.89
CA SER A 145 1.34 21.88 -5.74
C SER A 145 1.03 22.18 -7.22
N PHE A 146 0.45 23.33 -7.55
CA PHE A 146 0.29 23.78 -8.94
C PHE A 146 1.65 23.93 -9.68
N LEU A 147 2.75 24.14 -8.95
CA LEU A 147 4.11 24.19 -9.49
C LEU A 147 4.62 22.83 -9.95
N CYS A 148 3.96 21.72 -9.58
CA CYS A 148 4.31 20.39 -10.08
C CYS A 148 4.24 20.32 -11.61
N LYS A 149 3.42 21.16 -12.26
CA LYS A 149 3.35 21.27 -13.73
C LYS A 149 4.69 21.68 -14.36
N VAL A 150 5.50 22.47 -13.66
CA VAL A 150 6.85 22.87 -14.11
C VAL A 150 7.77 21.66 -14.31
N LEU A 151 7.54 20.61 -13.51
CA LEU A 151 8.33 19.39 -13.55
C LEU A 151 7.90 18.47 -14.69
N VAL A 152 6.71 18.70 -15.25
CA VAL A 152 6.10 17.87 -16.31
C VAL A 152 6.40 18.44 -17.68
N ASP A 153 6.28 19.76 -17.85
CA ASP A 153 6.47 20.40 -19.15
C ASP A 153 7.98 20.47 -19.50
N GLU A 154 8.36 19.93 -20.66
CA GLU A 154 9.75 19.97 -21.16
C GLU A 154 10.15 21.39 -21.64
N ASP A 155 9.17 22.20 -22.06
CA ASP A 155 9.35 23.57 -22.54
C ASP A 155 9.04 24.59 -21.42
N SER A 156 9.80 24.55 -20.32
CA SER A 156 9.53 25.35 -19.11
C SER A 156 9.93 26.84 -19.23
N GLN A 157 9.71 27.48 -20.39
CA GLN A 157 9.97 28.93 -20.57
C GLN A 157 8.82 29.85 -20.09
N GLY A 158 7.70 29.32 -19.56
CA GLY A 158 6.47 30.13 -19.46
C GLY A 158 5.59 30.00 -18.22
N LEU A 159 6.04 29.40 -17.11
CA LEU A 159 5.13 29.08 -15.98
C LEU A 159 4.88 30.21 -14.98
N GLY A 160 5.28 31.45 -15.28
CA GLY A 160 4.89 32.61 -14.46
C GLY A 160 5.38 32.56 -13.01
N ILE A 161 6.41 31.76 -12.70
CA ILE A 161 7.09 31.75 -11.39
C ILE A 161 7.58 33.17 -11.07
N GLU A 162 8.00 33.91 -12.10
CA GLU A 162 8.37 35.33 -12.04
C GLU A 162 7.24 36.26 -11.55
N LYS A 163 5.97 35.84 -11.64
CA LYS A 163 4.79 36.60 -11.22
C LYS A 163 4.18 36.08 -9.90
N LEU A 164 4.87 35.20 -9.18
CA LEU A 164 4.39 34.68 -7.90
C LEU A 164 4.30 35.81 -6.86
N PRO A 165 3.19 35.89 -6.08
CA PRO A 165 3.10 36.80 -4.95
C PRO A 165 4.21 36.54 -3.91
N ALA A 166 4.68 37.59 -3.25
CA ALA A 166 5.71 37.50 -2.21
C ALA A 166 5.32 36.52 -1.09
N SER A 167 4.04 36.46 -0.71
CA SER A 167 3.54 35.53 0.32
C SER A 167 3.70 34.05 -0.04
N MET A 168 3.63 33.70 -1.32
CA MET A 168 3.85 32.32 -1.80
C MET A 168 5.33 31.98 -1.83
N LEU A 169 6.20 32.95 -2.17
CA LEU A 169 7.65 32.78 -2.07
C LEU A 169 8.07 32.61 -0.61
N ASP A 170 7.56 33.45 0.29
CA ASP A 170 7.84 33.33 1.73
C ASP A 170 7.40 31.96 2.28
N TYR A 171 6.25 31.44 1.82
CA TYR A 171 5.82 30.09 2.14
C TYR A 171 6.79 29.02 1.59
N ALA A 172 7.19 29.10 0.32
CA ALA A 172 8.11 28.15 -0.32
C ALA A 172 9.45 28.06 0.41
N PHE A 173 10.05 29.20 0.76
CA PHE A 173 11.32 29.27 1.49
C PHE A 173 11.14 29.03 3.00
N GLY A 174 9.90 29.04 3.49
CA GLY A 174 9.50 28.63 4.83
C GLY A 174 9.43 27.10 5.01
N LEU A 175 9.38 26.32 3.92
CA LEU A 175 9.30 24.86 3.97
C LEU A 175 10.51 24.24 4.70
N PRO A 176 10.32 23.16 5.47
CA PRO A 176 11.37 22.52 6.26
C PRO A 176 12.65 22.21 5.49
N SER A 177 12.55 21.69 4.26
CA SER A 177 13.70 21.38 3.41
C SER A 177 14.60 22.59 3.11
N CYS A 178 14.02 23.79 3.03
CA CYS A 178 14.74 25.03 2.73
C CYS A 178 15.26 25.74 3.99
N GLN A 179 14.79 25.37 5.18
CA GLN A 179 15.22 26.00 6.43
C GLN A 179 16.71 25.78 6.74
N THR A 180 17.27 24.65 6.30
CA THR A 180 18.70 24.33 6.40
C THR A 180 19.58 25.20 5.50
N SER A 181 19.02 25.79 4.43
CA SER A 181 19.73 26.61 3.42
C SER A 181 19.64 28.12 3.66
N LYS A 182 18.98 28.56 4.73
CA LYS A 182 18.67 29.98 5.04
C LYS A 182 19.87 30.95 5.11
N LYS A 183 21.12 30.46 5.03
CA LYS A 183 22.32 31.31 5.16
C LYS A 183 22.90 31.84 3.85
N ALA A 184 22.42 31.46 2.66
CA ALA A 184 23.09 31.87 1.42
C ALA A 184 22.21 32.14 0.18
N THR A 185 20.97 31.66 0.10
CA THR A 185 20.16 31.77 -1.12
C THR A 185 19.21 32.97 -1.07
N PRO A 186 19.23 33.88 -2.07
CA PRO A 186 18.26 34.97 -2.14
C PRO A 186 16.85 34.42 -2.34
N VAL A 187 15.87 34.98 -1.64
CA VAL A 187 14.45 34.64 -1.78
C VAL A 187 13.94 35.26 -3.09
N THR A 188 14.20 34.57 -4.20
CA THR A 188 13.80 35.00 -5.54
C THR A 188 13.01 33.91 -6.25
N ALA A 189 12.12 34.33 -7.15
CA ALA A 189 11.42 33.45 -8.07
C ALA A 189 12.39 32.58 -8.89
N GLU A 190 13.53 33.15 -9.29
CA GLU A 190 14.59 32.45 -10.01
C GLU A 190 15.23 31.34 -9.18
N SER A 191 15.50 31.57 -7.89
CA SER A 191 16.06 30.53 -7.01
C SER A 191 15.08 29.38 -6.76
N LEU A 192 13.77 29.67 -6.71
CA LEU A 192 12.74 28.63 -6.64
C LEU A 192 12.69 27.83 -7.95
N ALA A 193 12.69 28.52 -9.10
CA ALA A 193 12.69 27.88 -10.41
C ALA A 193 13.92 26.99 -10.61
N SER A 194 15.11 27.46 -10.25
CA SER A 194 16.35 26.67 -10.35
C SER A 194 16.30 25.45 -9.45
N GLY A 195 15.78 25.57 -8.23
CA GLY A 195 15.59 24.44 -7.32
C GLY A 195 14.64 23.38 -7.88
N LEU A 196 13.52 23.79 -8.48
CA LEU A 196 12.58 22.87 -9.13
C LEU A 196 13.18 22.18 -10.36
N ILE A 197 13.97 22.88 -11.18
CA ILE A 197 14.67 22.28 -12.32
C ILE A 197 15.70 21.25 -11.85
N GLU A 198 16.46 21.57 -10.80
CA GLU A 198 17.42 20.65 -10.18
C GLU A 198 16.71 19.40 -9.64
N MET A 199 15.56 19.58 -8.98
CA MET A 199 14.69 18.50 -8.53
C MET A 199 14.23 17.60 -9.69
N LYS A 200 13.76 18.19 -10.80
CA LYS A 200 13.36 17.45 -12.01
C LYS A 200 14.52 16.58 -12.50
N LYS A 201 15.72 17.16 -12.62
CA LYS A 201 16.94 16.45 -13.07
C LYS A 201 17.33 15.33 -12.11
N LEU A 202 17.32 15.61 -10.80
CA LEU A 202 17.65 14.62 -9.78
C LEU A 202 16.69 13.44 -9.86
N ARG A 203 15.38 13.72 -9.97
CA ARG A 203 14.35 12.69 -10.06
C ARG A 203 14.50 11.82 -11.31
N LYS A 204 14.78 12.44 -12.46
CA LYS A 204 15.00 11.74 -13.73
C LYS A 204 16.16 10.75 -13.61
N ASN A 205 17.31 11.23 -13.12
CA ASN A 205 18.49 10.40 -12.90
C ASN A 205 18.23 9.28 -11.88
N TRP A 206 17.51 9.61 -10.80
CA TRP A 206 17.14 8.66 -9.75
C TRP A 206 16.28 7.52 -10.31
N CYS A 207 15.29 7.84 -11.16
CA CYS A 207 14.43 6.84 -11.80
C CYS A 207 15.22 5.94 -12.74
N SER A 208 16.11 6.50 -13.58
CA SER A 208 16.99 5.71 -14.45
C SER A 208 17.84 4.71 -13.66
N VAL A 209 18.45 5.15 -12.55
CA VAL A 209 19.27 4.27 -11.71
C VAL A 209 18.41 3.23 -10.97
N LEU A 210 17.21 3.59 -10.50
CA LEU A 210 16.31 2.65 -9.86
C LEU A 210 15.84 1.56 -10.82
N VAL A 211 15.54 1.89 -12.08
CA VAL A 211 15.22 0.88 -13.11
C VAL A 211 16.41 -0.05 -13.33
N CYS A 212 17.61 0.48 -13.52
CA CYS A 212 18.83 -0.34 -13.65
C CYS A 212 19.05 -1.28 -12.45
N LEU A 213 18.84 -0.77 -11.24
CA LEU A 213 18.93 -1.54 -10.00
C LEU A 213 17.86 -2.63 -9.93
N TYR A 214 16.61 -2.33 -10.30
CA TYR A 214 15.54 -3.30 -10.27
C TYR A 214 15.72 -4.41 -11.31
N GLU A 215 16.21 -4.10 -12.50
CA GLU A 215 16.55 -5.10 -13.52
C GLU A 215 17.63 -6.07 -13.01
N ALA A 216 18.60 -5.59 -12.23
CA ALA A 216 19.54 -6.46 -11.53
C ALA A 216 18.86 -7.27 -10.40
N ALA A 217 17.86 -6.69 -9.72
CA ALA A 217 17.12 -7.33 -8.63
C ALA A 217 16.23 -8.50 -9.09
N LYS A 218 15.78 -8.50 -10.36
CA LYS A 218 15.01 -9.61 -10.95
C LYS A 218 15.76 -10.93 -10.88
N PHE A 219 17.09 -10.93 -10.98
CA PHE A 219 17.92 -12.14 -10.84
C PHE A 219 17.95 -12.74 -9.42
N GLN A 220 17.38 -12.05 -8.43
CA GLN A 220 17.20 -12.51 -7.05
C GLN A 220 15.71 -12.71 -6.68
N ASN A 221 14.78 -12.54 -7.61
CA ASN A 221 13.33 -12.53 -7.36
C ASN A 221 12.90 -11.53 -6.27
N ILE A 222 13.64 -10.42 -6.11
CA ILE A 222 13.28 -9.36 -5.16
C ILE A 222 12.15 -8.51 -5.76
N GLN A 223 11.15 -8.20 -4.94
CA GLN A 223 9.99 -7.44 -5.35
C GLN A 223 10.34 -5.96 -5.55
N PHE A 224 9.69 -5.32 -6.52
CA PHE A 224 9.98 -3.92 -6.85
C PHE A 224 9.73 -2.99 -5.66
N LEU A 225 8.60 -3.14 -4.97
CA LEU A 225 8.25 -2.28 -3.84
C LEU A 225 9.25 -2.38 -2.69
N ASP A 226 9.93 -3.51 -2.52
CA ASP A 226 10.97 -3.66 -1.51
C ASP A 226 12.22 -2.86 -1.85
N ILE A 227 12.67 -2.94 -3.11
CA ILE A 227 13.78 -2.12 -3.60
C ILE A 227 13.42 -0.63 -3.55
N LEU A 228 12.18 -0.27 -3.94
CA LEU A 228 11.69 1.10 -3.87
C LEU A 228 11.72 1.65 -2.44
N CYS A 229 11.24 0.88 -1.46
CA CYS A 229 11.26 1.29 -0.05
C CYS A 229 12.70 1.48 0.45
N GLU A 230 13.62 0.56 0.14
CA GLU A 230 15.03 0.69 0.55
C GLU A 230 15.73 1.86 -0.16
N ALA A 231 15.40 2.12 -1.42
CA ALA A 231 15.93 3.25 -2.19
C ALA A 231 15.49 4.60 -1.61
N LEU A 232 14.22 4.71 -1.17
CA LEU A 232 13.66 5.93 -0.59
C LEU A 232 14.08 6.17 0.86
N ASP A 233 14.65 5.18 1.56
CA ASP A 233 14.98 5.27 2.98
C ASP A 233 16.11 6.30 3.28
N PRO A 234 15.80 7.41 3.99
CA PRO A 234 16.80 8.43 4.32
C PRO A 234 17.88 7.95 5.30
N SER A 235 17.54 7.01 6.18
CA SER A 235 18.46 6.48 7.19
C SER A 235 19.57 5.63 6.55
N LEU A 236 19.19 4.81 5.56
CA LEU A 236 20.11 3.98 4.79
C LEU A 236 20.92 4.80 3.79
N TYR A 237 20.41 5.94 3.31
CA TYR A 237 21.21 6.86 2.50
C TYR A 237 22.39 7.44 3.29
N SER A 238 22.17 7.91 4.52
CA SER A 238 23.25 8.45 5.36
C SER A 238 24.37 7.42 5.60
N SER A 239 24.01 6.14 5.72
CA SER A 239 24.97 5.03 5.80
C SER A 239 25.70 4.76 4.47
N ARG A 240 25.06 4.98 3.31
CA ARG A 240 25.64 4.81 1.96
C ARG A 240 26.52 5.97 1.53
N ALA A 241 26.23 7.18 2.01
CA ALA A 241 26.94 8.41 1.66
C ALA A 241 28.28 8.59 2.40
N SER A 242 28.55 7.80 3.44
CA SER A 242 29.83 7.87 4.17
C SER A 242 30.97 7.25 3.34
N PRO A 243 32.04 8.01 2.99
CA PRO A 243 33.11 7.55 2.10
C PRO A 243 33.95 6.39 2.67
N ASN A 244 33.86 6.13 3.98
CA ASN A 244 34.65 5.08 4.65
C ASN A 244 33.90 3.73 4.79
N HIS A 245 32.65 3.64 4.33
CA HIS A 245 31.86 2.42 4.50
C HIS A 245 31.95 1.53 3.25
N LYS A 246 32.74 0.46 3.32
CA LYS A 246 32.52 -0.69 2.43
C LYS A 246 31.15 -1.26 2.78
N LEU A 247 30.25 -1.36 1.81
CA LEU A 247 28.93 -1.97 1.97
C LEU A 247 29.17 -3.42 2.47
N GLY A 248 29.03 -3.69 3.77
CA GLY A 248 29.34 -5.02 4.31
C GLY A 248 29.74 -5.17 5.79
N LYS A 249 30.04 -4.11 6.56
CA LYS A 249 30.38 -4.26 7.99
C LYS A 249 29.91 -3.11 8.89
N ALA A 250 28.76 -3.25 9.58
CA ALA A 250 28.53 -2.69 10.93
C ALA A 250 27.24 -3.25 11.56
N PRO A 251 27.19 -3.42 12.91
CA PRO A 251 26.01 -3.87 13.66
C PRO A 251 25.09 -2.70 14.02
N ILE A 252 23.77 -2.89 13.87
CA ILE A 252 22.77 -1.91 14.30
C ILE A 252 22.51 -2.13 15.81
N LYS A 253 22.80 -1.13 16.65
CA LYS A 253 22.23 -1.05 18.01
C LYS A 253 20.80 -0.49 17.91
N PRO A 254 19.83 -1.02 18.67
CA PRO A 254 18.46 -0.51 18.66
C PRO A 254 18.40 0.82 19.43
N SER A 255 18.01 1.89 18.76
CA SER A 255 17.61 3.14 19.43
C SER A 255 16.10 3.32 19.30
N SER A 256 15.47 3.40 20.47
CA SER A 256 14.06 3.54 20.73
C SER A 256 13.40 4.71 20.01
N ILE A 257 12.34 4.42 19.25
CA ILE A 257 11.24 5.37 19.04
C ILE A 257 9.96 4.60 19.38
N ASN A 258 9.53 4.78 20.64
CA ASN A 258 8.19 4.40 21.07
C ASN A 258 7.21 5.37 20.42
N HIS A 259 6.34 4.87 19.53
CA HIS A 259 4.91 5.17 19.50
C HIS A 259 4.22 4.27 18.45
N CYS A 260 3.59 3.21 18.96
CA CYS A 260 2.44 2.46 18.44
C CYS A 260 2.35 2.24 16.91
N LEU A 261 2.96 1.16 16.43
CA LEU A 261 2.43 0.35 15.33
C LEU A 261 2.28 -1.09 15.85
N PRO A 262 1.11 -1.75 15.72
CA PRO A 262 0.93 -3.11 16.24
C PRO A 262 1.73 -4.12 15.43
N ASP A 263 2.19 -5.13 16.17
CA ASP A 263 3.11 -6.21 15.84
C ASP A 263 2.96 -6.89 14.47
N GLY A 264 4.10 -7.37 13.98
CA GLY A 264 4.23 -8.22 12.80
C GLY A 264 5.64 -8.16 12.24
N GLU A 265 6.55 -8.85 12.93
CA GLU A 265 7.97 -9.07 12.61
C GLU A 265 8.22 -9.47 11.16
N TYR A 266 9.13 -8.76 10.48
CA TYR A 266 9.98 -9.30 9.41
C TYR A 266 11.35 -8.59 9.40
N SER A 267 12.01 -8.58 10.56
CA SER A 267 13.46 -8.36 10.63
C SER A 267 14.16 -9.73 10.60
N ALA A 268 14.12 -10.40 9.45
CA ALA A 268 14.85 -11.65 9.25
C ALA A 268 15.27 -11.82 7.78
N ARG A 269 16.32 -11.12 7.34
CA ARG A 269 17.21 -11.64 6.29
C ARG A 269 18.52 -10.86 6.12
N GLY A 270 19.63 -11.52 6.48
CA GLY A 270 20.94 -11.33 5.89
C GLY A 270 21.75 -10.11 6.37
N LYS A 271 23.05 -10.33 6.61
CA LYS A 271 24.03 -9.24 6.79
C LYS A 271 24.11 -8.44 5.47
N GLY A 272 23.44 -7.29 5.44
CA GLY A 272 23.39 -6.33 4.32
C GLY A 272 21.99 -6.20 3.71
N GLY A 273 21.55 -4.96 3.46
CA GLY A 273 20.25 -4.64 2.85
C GLY A 273 20.02 -5.29 1.48
N LEU A 274 18.80 -5.21 0.95
CA LEU A 274 18.42 -5.83 -0.32
C LEU A 274 19.27 -5.32 -1.47
N ILE A 275 19.59 -4.02 -1.49
CA ILE A 275 20.45 -3.42 -2.52
C ILE A 275 21.84 -4.07 -2.50
N PHE A 276 22.38 -4.37 -1.31
CA PHE A 276 23.65 -5.08 -1.19
C PHE A 276 23.57 -6.51 -1.73
N GLN A 277 22.45 -7.20 -1.51
CA GLN A 277 22.22 -8.54 -2.06
C GLN A 277 22.18 -8.52 -3.59
N VAL A 278 21.59 -7.47 -4.18
CA VAL A 278 21.58 -7.25 -5.63
C VAL A 278 23.00 -7.01 -6.15
N ILE A 279 23.77 -6.11 -5.54
CA ILE A 279 25.17 -5.83 -5.96
C ILE A 279 26.00 -7.12 -5.90
N ARG A 280 25.86 -7.91 -4.83
CA ARG A 280 26.54 -9.20 -4.73
C ARG A 280 26.10 -10.16 -5.84
N LYS A 281 24.81 -10.20 -6.19
CA LYS A 281 24.34 -11.06 -7.27
C LYS A 281 24.96 -10.70 -8.61
N VAL A 282 25.11 -9.40 -8.91
CA VAL A 282 25.72 -8.93 -10.17
C VAL A 282 27.14 -9.48 -10.33
N LYS A 283 27.90 -9.65 -9.22
CA LYS A 283 29.23 -10.28 -9.25
C LYS A 283 29.17 -11.74 -9.69
N ASP A 284 28.08 -12.44 -9.39
CA ASP A 284 27.90 -13.87 -9.60
C ASP A 284 27.03 -14.20 -10.83
N LEU A 285 26.70 -13.21 -11.69
CA LEU A 285 25.81 -13.42 -12.85
C LEU A 285 26.51 -14.19 -14.00
N PRO A 286 25.78 -15.07 -14.70
CA PRO A 286 26.22 -15.63 -15.97
C PRO A 286 26.44 -14.54 -17.04
N VAL A 287 27.36 -14.79 -17.98
CA VAL A 287 27.76 -13.83 -19.04
C VAL A 287 26.57 -13.39 -19.89
N THR A 288 25.71 -14.32 -20.30
CA THR A 288 24.51 -14.03 -21.11
C THR A 288 23.52 -13.13 -20.35
N SER A 289 23.31 -13.40 -19.06
CA SER A 289 22.46 -12.60 -18.18
C SER A 289 23.05 -11.21 -17.93
N LEU A 290 24.37 -11.12 -17.75
CA LEU A 290 25.07 -9.84 -17.57
C LEU A 290 25.02 -8.99 -18.84
N PHE A 291 25.19 -9.60 -20.01
CA PHE A 291 25.08 -8.92 -21.29
C PHE A 291 23.67 -8.36 -21.51
N GLN A 292 22.64 -9.16 -21.24
CA GLN A 292 21.24 -8.71 -21.26
C GLN A 292 21.01 -7.54 -20.29
N LEU A 293 21.53 -7.64 -19.06
CA LEU A 293 21.42 -6.58 -18.06
C LEU A 293 22.09 -5.28 -18.54
N LEU A 294 23.30 -5.36 -19.10
CA LEU A 294 24.03 -4.21 -19.61
C LEU A 294 23.37 -3.59 -20.84
N GLN A 295 22.70 -4.36 -21.69
CA GLN A 295 21.88 -3.81 -22.78
C GLN A 295 20.74 -2.95 -22.22
N VAL A 296 20.06 -3.42 -21.18
CA VAL A 296 18.98 -2.68 -20.53
C VAL A 296 19.53 -1.42 -19.83
N TRP A 297 20.65 -1.53 -19.12
CA TRP A 297 21.33 -0.36 -18.54
C TRP A 297 21.73 0.65 -19.60
N GLY A 298 22.15 0.20 -20.79
CA GLY A 298 22.50 1.07 -21.90
C GLY A 298 21.34 1.97 -22.31
N LYS A 299 20.13 1.42 -22.41
CA LYS A 299 18.89 2.15 -22.77
C LYS A 299 18.48 3.16 -21.70
N HIS A 300 18.59 2.79 -20.41
CA HIS A 300 18.14 3.66 -19.31
C HIS A 300 19.17 4.70 -18.85
N SER A 301 20.44 4.53 -19.24
CA SER A 301 21.53 5.45 -18.87
C SER A 301 21.82 6.54 -19.90
N GLU A 302 21.14 6.58 -21.05
CA GLU A 302 21.46 7.49 -22.17
C GLU A 302 21.63 8.95 -21.76
N GLU A 303 20.85 9.40 -20.78
CA GLU A 303 20.86 10.80 -20.31
C GLU A 303 21.94 11.09 -19.26
N ILE A 304 22.57 10.05 -18.71
CA ILE A 304 23.69 10.17 -17.77
C ILE A 304 24.97 9.75 -18.51
N ALA A 305 25.56 10.71 -19.23
CA ALA A 305 26.70 10.48 -20.13
C ALA A 305 27.85 9.66 -19.49
N ASP A 306 28.22 9.97 -18.25
CA ASP A 306 29.30 9.28 -17.52
C ASP A 306 29.00 7.80 -17.25
N ILE A 307 27.74 7.49 -16.91
CA ILE A 307 27.29 6.11 -16.71
C ILE A 307 27.20 5.41 -18.06
N HIS A 308 26.59 6.06 -19.04
CA HIS A 308 26.38 5.48 -20.37
C HIS A 308 27.70 5.09 -21.05
N GLY A 309 28.72 5.94 -20.93
CA GLY A 309 30.08 5.65 -21.42
C GLY A 309 30.67 4.38 -20.77
N LYS A 310 30.55 4.26 -19.45
CA LYS A 310 31.02 3.07 -18.71
C LYS A 310 30.22 1.80 -19.04
N VAL A 311 28.92 1.91 -19.27
CA VAL A 311 28.09 0.77 -19.71
C VAL A 311 28.53 0.32 -21.10
N LYS A 312 28.78 1.26 -22.04
CA LYS A 312 29.28 0.95 -23.38
C LYS A 312 30.66 0.29 -23.37
N GLU A 313 31.56 0.72 -22.48
CA GLU A 313 32.86 0.07 -22.26
C GLU A 313 32.68 -1.38 -21.81
N LEU A 314 31.80 -1.65 -20.85
CA LEU A 314 31.53 -3.02 -20.39
C LEU A 314 30.89 -3.89 -21.47
N GLN A 315 29.99 -3.31 -22.28
CA GLN A 315 29.38 -4.01 -23.42
C GLN A 315 30.42 -4.40 -24.48
N SER A 316 31.41 -3.55 -24.77
CA SER A 316 32.45 -3.88 -25.75
C SER A 316 33.41 -4.95 -25.23
N MET A 317 33.76 -4.93 -23.94
CA MET A 317 34.56 -5.98 -23.30
C MET A 317 33.89 -7.36 -23.40
N LEU A 318 32.57 -7.43 -23.30
CA LEU A 318 31.81 -8.70 -23.43
C LEU A 318 31.68 -9.19 -24.88
N LYS A 319 31.53 -8.29 -25.85
CA LYS A 319 31.44 -8.67 -27.28
C LYS A 319 32.75 -9.28 -27.82
N ILE A 320 33.90 -8.78 -27.36
CA ILE A 320 35.22 -9.30 -27.75
C ILE A 320 35.41 -10.77 -27.28
N GLU A 321 34.81 -11.15 -26.15
CA GLU A 321 34.88 -12.53 -25.64
C GLU A 321 34.00 -13.51 -26.43
N ASP A 322 32.84 -13.07 -26.94
CA ASP A 322 31.91 -13.93 -27.70
C ASP A 322 32.43 -14.22 -29.13
N ASP A 323 33.03 -13.23 -29.80
CA ASP A 323 33.65 -13.42 -31.13
C ASP A 323 34.86 -14.37 -31.07
N SER A 324 35.58 -14.40 -29.94
CA SER A 324 36.68 -15.34 -29.71
C SER A 324 36.24 -16.78 -29.44
N ASN A 325 34.97 -17.00 -29.07
CA ASN A 325 34.41 -18.34 -28.87
C ASN A 325 33.81 -18.94 -30.16
N ASN A 326 33.55 -18.12 -31.19
CA ASN A 326 33.04 -18.58 -32.49
C ASN A 326 34.15 -18.95 -33.50
N LEU A 327 35.43 -18.80 -33.14
CA LEU A 327 36.57 -19.14 -33.98
C LEU A 327 37.38 -20.30 -33.36
N GLN A 328 36.89 -21.54 -33.50
CA GLN A 328 37.68 -22.74 -33.86
C GLN A 328 36.93 -24.06 -33.60
N CYS A 329 36.64 -24.80 -34.68
CA CYS A 329 36.92 -26.23 -34.76
C CYS A 329 37.06 -26.62 -36.23
N ASP A 330 38.31 -26.63 -36.71
CA ASP A 330 38.74 -27.59 -37.74
C ASP A 330 39.90 -28.40 -37.13
N GLU A 331 39.86 -29.70 -37.41
CA GLU A 331 40.47 -30.76 -36.63
C GLU A 331 41.99 -30.94 -36.81
N THR A 332 42.53 -31.70 -35.85
CA THR A 332 43.74 -32.56 -35.87
C THR A 332 45.05 -31.99 -35.30
N GLY A 333 45.60 -32.71 -34.30
CA GLY A 333 47.00 -32.57 -33.88
C GLY A 333 47.25 -32.75 -32.37
N THR A 334 47.45 -34.00 -31.97
CA THR A 334 47.91 -34.50 -30.66
C THR A 334 48.87 -33.58 -29.87
N SER A 335 48.49 -33.12 -28.68
CA SER A 335 49.42 -32.91 -27.54
C SER A 335 48.68 -32.76 -26.20
N LYS A 336 49.29 -33.27 -25.14
CA LYS A 336 48.74 -33.32 -23.78
C LYS A 336 48.81 -31.94 -23.09
N SER A 337 47.64 -31.36 -22.81
CA SER A 337 47.27 -30.28 -21.86
C SER A 337 47.90 -28.88 -22.01
N PRO A 338 47.06 -27.85 -22.29
CA PRO A 338 46.90 -26.73 -21.36
C PRO A 338 45.44 -26.23 -21.22
N ALA A 339 44.44 -27.11 -21.32
CA ALA A 339 43.02 -26.71 -21.28
C ALA A 339 42.59 -26.07 -19.94
N SER A 340 43.23 -26.43 -18.81
CA SER A 340 42.88 -25.87 -17.49
C SER A 340 43.37 -24.44 -17.27
N ARG A 341 44.53 -24.06 -17.82
CA ARG A 341 45.08 -22.69 -17.68
C ARG A 341 44.31 -21.66 -18.49
N CYS A 342 43.86 -22.01 -19.70
CA CYS A 342 43.01 -21.13 -20.52
C CYS A 342 41.62 -20.97 -19.90
N HIS A 343 41.02 -22.03 -19.34
CA HIS A 343 39.75 -21.93 -18.63
C HIS A 343 39.85 -21.02 -17.40
N MET A 344 40.93 -21.13 -16.62
CA MET A 344 41.18 -20.27 -15.46
C MET A 344 41.42 -18.80 -15.81
N ASN A 345 42.09 -18.50 -16.93
CA ASN A 345 42.24 -17.13 -17.39
C ASN A 345 40.91 -16.54 -17.90
N LYS A 346 40.13 -17.29 -18.69
CA LYS A 346 38.77 -16.88 -19.11
C LYS A 346 37.83 -16.69 -17.91
N GLU A 347 37.92 -17.52 -16.88
CA GLU A 347 37.13 -17.36 -15.63
C GLU A 347 37.57 -16.14 -14.80
N ARG A 348 38.86 -15.86 -14.77
CA ARG A 348 39.43 -14.71 -14.09
C ARG A 348 39.10 -13.40 -14.82
N ASP A 349 39.05 -13.37 -16.14
CA ASP A 349 38.67 -12.19 -16.92
C ASP A 349 37.15 -11.94 -16.89
N ARG A 350 36.31 -12.99 -16.96
CA ARG A 350 34.86 -12.91 -16.70
C ARG A 350 34.55 -12.34 -15.32
N SER A 351 35.24 -12.83 -14.28
CA SER A 351 35.10 -12.31 -12.91
C SER A 351 35.46 -10.82 -12.80
N LYS A 352 36.42 -10.32 -13.60
CA LYS A 352 36.76 -8.88 -13.63
C LYS A 352 35.64 -8.03 -14.24
N VAL A 353 34.99 -8.48 -15.32
CA VAL A 353 33.88 -7.74 -15.93
C VAL A 353 32.68 -7.67 -14.98
N ASN A 354 32.33 -8.79 -14.34
CA ASN A 354 31.29 -8.84 -13.32
C ASN A 354 31.60 -7.92 -12.13
N GLU A 355 32.85 -7.89 -11.66
CA GLU A 355 33.28 -7.00 -10.58
C GLU A 355 33.18 -5.53 -11.00
N LYS A 356 33.62 -5.19 -12.23
CA LYS A 356 33.48 -3.82 -12.77
C LYS A 356 32.00 -3.42 -12.88
N ALA A 357 31.11 -4.31 -13.30
CA ALA A 357 29.67 -4.05 -13.37
C ALA A 357 29.05 -3.82 -11.98
N ALA A 358 29.45 -4.59 -10.98
CA ALA A 358 29.02 -4.40 -9.60
C ALA A 358 29.52 -3.07 -9.01
N VAL A 359 30.78 -2.70 -9.27
CA VAL A 359 31.35 -1.40 -8.87
C VAL A 359 30.64 -0.25 -9.57
N LEU A 360 30.30 -0.41 -10.86
CA LEU A 360 29.51 0.58 -11.59
C LEU A 360 28.14 0.78 -10.93
N LEU A 361 27.42 -0.30 -10.61
CA LEU A 361 26.13 -0.22 -9.91
C LEU A 361 26.25 0.49 -8.55
N GLU A 362 27.29 0.17 -7.78
CA GLU A 362 27.56 0.85 -6.50
C GLU A 362 27.82 2.35 -6.70
N CYS A 363 28.56 2.73 -7.75
CA CYS A 363 28.75 4.13 -8.12
C CYS A 363 27.45 4.82 -8.52
N MET A 364 26.58 4.14 -9.29
CA MET A 364 25.27 4.69 -9.68
C MET A 364 24.41 4.96 -8.43
N ILE A 365 24.35 3.99 -7.51
CA ILE A 365 23.55 4.09 -6.29
C ILE A 365 24.04 5.25 -5.42
N ARG A 366 25.36 5.35 -5.19
CA ARG A 366 25.92 6.41 -4.35
C ARG A 366 25.79 7.80 -4.97
N GLY A 367 25.91 7.89 -6.30
CA GLY A 367 25.86 9.17 -7.02
C GLY A 367 24.46 9.71 -7.26
N TYR A 368 23.48 8.84 -7.52
CA TYR A 368 22.18 9.27 -8.06
C TYR A 368 20.96 8.73 -7.30
N LEU A 369 21.09 7.72 -6.43
CA LEU A 369 19.97 7.18 -5.66
C LEU A 369 19.80 7.91 -4.32
N THR A 370 19.81 9.24 -4.36
CA THR A 370 19.56 10.09 -3.19
C THR A 370 18.05 10.13 -2.89
N PRO A 371 17.61 10.00 -1.63
CA PRO A 371 16.19 10.11 -1.29
C PRO A 371 15.63 11.46 -1.71
N ILE A 372 14.44 11.47 -2.30
CA ILE A 372 13.80 12.72 -2.73
C ILE A 372 13.59 13.69 -1.56
N GLU A 373 13.41 13.14 -0.37
CA GLU A 373 13.22 13.89 0.87
C GLU A 373 14.49 14.64 1.35
N SER A 374 15.64 14.42 0.69
CA SER A 374 16.88 15.14 0.98
C SER A 374 17.07 16.41 0.14
N ALA A 375 16.22 16.61 -0.86
CA ALA A 375 16.38 17.68 -1.82
C ALA A 375 15.47 18.88 -1.49
N PRO A 376 15.84 20.12 -1.86
CA PRO A 376 15.11 21.32 -1.49
C PRO A 376 13.74 21.37 -2.18
N PHE A 377 12.75 21.98 -1.53
CA PHE A 377 11.38 22.11 -2.01
C PHE A 377 10.65 20.78 -2.30
N HIS A 378 11.16 19.64 -1.82
CA HIS A 378 10.54 18.35 -2.11
C HIS A 378 9.10 18.28 -1.59
N GLU A 379 8.71 19.06 -0.58
CA GLU A 379 7.36 19.06 -0.02
C GLU A 379 6.32 19.50 -1.05
N ILE A 380 6.71 20.29 -2.06
CA ILE A 380 5.84 20.71 -3.16
C ILE A 380 5.35 19.51 -3.99
N VAL A 381 6.17 18.45 -4.10
CA VAL A 381 5.93 17.30 -4.98
C VAL A 381 5.68 16.00 -4.22
N CYS A 382 6.19 15.88 -3.00
CA CYS A 382 6.32 14.63 -2.27
C CYS A 382 5.28 14.53 -1.16
N PHE A 383 4.36 13.58 -1.30
CA PHE A 383 3.35 13.29 -0.29
C PHE A 383 3.89 12.34 0.79
N LYS A 384 3.80 12.77 2.06
CA LYS A 384 4.39 12.07 3.22
C LYS A 384 3.40 11.63 4.31
N HIS A 385 2.11 11.98 4.19
CA HIS A 385 1.13 11.81 5.27
C HIS A 385 0.49 10.41 5.26
N VAL A 386 1.07 9.48 6.02
CA VAL A 386 0.56 8.10 6.15
C VAL A 386 -0.78 8.06 6.89
N ASP A 387 -0.97 8.87 7.91
CA ASP A 387 -2.18 8.98 8.72
C ASP A 387 -3.41 9.38 7.88
N VAL A 388 -3.24 10.35 6.97
CA VAL A 388 -4.28 10.77 6.03
C VAL A 388 -4.66 9.63 5.08
N LEU A 389 -3.67 8.87 4.61
CA LEU A 389 -3.91 7.76 3.69
C LEU A 389 -4.52 6.56 4.39
N GLN A 390 -4.03 6.23 5.59
CA GLN A 390 -4.52 5.16 6.43
C GLN A 390 -5.98 5.38 6.82
N SER A 391 -6.34 6.58 7.27
CA SER A 391 -7.73 6.92 7.61
C SER A 391 -8.67 6.88 6.41
N ALA A 392 -8.19 7.23 5.21
CA ALA A 392 -8.98 7.19 3.99
C ALA A 392 -9.17 5.77 3.41
N LEU A 393 -8.17 4.87 3.59
CA LEU A 393 -8.17 3.53 3.00
C LEU A 393 -8.60 2.43 3.96
N ILE A 394 -8.22 2.55 5.23
CA ILE A 394 -8.42 1.54 6.26
C ILE A 394 -9.41 2.12 7.27
N GLY A 395 -10.70 1.89 7.01
CA GLY A 395 -11.74 2.19 7.98
C GLY A 395 -11.81 1.11 9.06
N ASP A 396 -11.80 1.54 10.33
CA ASP A 396 -12.16 0.68 11.47
C ASP A 396 -13.44 1.22 12.13
N PRO A 397 -14.60 1.05 11.48
CA PRO A 397 -15.85 1.64 11.95
C PRO A 397 -16.25 1.10 13.33
N ARG A 398 -15.92 -0.17 13.62
CA ARG A 398 -16.22 -0.77 14.92
C ARG A 398 -15.43 -0.09 16.02
N LYS A 399 -14.11 -0.03 15.88
CA LYS A 399 -13.25 0.63 16.88
C LYS A 399 -13.64 2.10 17.04
N MET A 400 -13.91 2.81 15.95
CA MET A 400 -14.35 4.20 15.99
C MET A 400 -15.63 4.37 16.80
N ILE A 401 -16.69 3.60 16.52
CA ILE A 401 -17.94 3.65 17.30
C ILE A 401 -17.67 3.38 18.79
N GLN A 402 -16.83 2.39 19.12
CA GLN A 402 -16.50 2.06 20.52
C GLN A 402 -15.73 3.20 21.20
N VAL A 403 -14.74 3.81 20.53
CA VAL A 403 -13.99 4.97 21.04
C VAL A 403 -14.92 6.16 21.23
N ASP A 404 -15.77 6.45 20.25
CA ASP A 404 -16.68 7.60 20.25
C ASP A 404 -17.72 7.48 21.37
N LEU A 405 -18.24 6.28 21.63
CA LEU A 405 -19.16 6.03 22.73
C LEU A 405 -18.51 6.24 24.10
N LEU A 406 -17.24 5.86 24.28
CA LEU A 406 -16.51 6.03 25.55
C LEU A 406 -15.92 7.45 25.72
N LYS A 407 -15.59 8.12 24.61
CA LYS A 407 -14.90 9.43 24.61
C LYS A 407 -15.70 10.50 23.87
N SER A 408 -17.02 10.48 24.00
CA SER A 408 -17.93 11.43 23.33
C SER A 408 -17.63 12.91 23.63
N HIS A 409 -17.05 13.19 24.80
CA HIS A 409 -16.60 14.54 25.19
C HIS A 409 -15.50 15.12 24.30
N ASN A 410 -14.72 14.29 23.60
CA ASN A 410 -13.69 14.75 22.68
C ASN A 410 -14.28 15.42 21.42
N TYR A 411 -15.54 15.11 21.08
CA TYR A 411 -16.20 15.61 19.88
C TYR A 411 -17.26 16.67 20.19
N LEU A 412 -18.03 16.48 21.27
CA LEU A 412 -19.16 17.36 21.59
C LEU A 412 -18.74 18.69 22.23
N HIS A 413 -17.53 18.77 22.80
CA HIS A 413 -16.95 19.97 23.44
C HIS A 413 -17.92 20.72 24.39
N CYS A 414 -18.83 19.99 25.04
CA CYS A 414 -19.87 20.57 25.88
C CYS A 414 -19.33 20.91 27.29
N SER A 415 -19.96 21.89 27.94
CA SER A 415 -19.61 22.29 29.31
C SER A 415 -19.98 21.25 30.37
N CYS A 416 -20.90 20.34 30.07
CA CYS A 416 -21.45 19.36 31.01
C CYS A 416 -20.71 18.00 31.02
N CYS A 417 -19.85 17.72 30.04
CA CYS A 417 -19.04 16.49 29.97
C CYS A 417 -17.55 16.88 29.99
N THR A 418 -17.01 17.18 31.18
CA THR A 418 -15.62 17.65 31.35
C THR A 418 -14.59 16.50 31.31
N LYS A 419 -13.34 16.86 30.99
CA LYS A 419 -12.17 16.00 30.68
C LYS A 419 -11.69 14.98 31.75
N ASN A 420 -12.44 14.73 32.83
CA ASN A 420 -12.08 13.70 33.80
C ASN A 420 -12.55 12.33 33.28
N GLY A 421 -11.78 11.78 32.34
CA GLY A 421 -12.12 10.64 31.46
C GLY A 421 -12.30 9.27 32.11
N SER A 422 -12.82 9.19 33.33
CA SER A 422 -13.18 7.92 34.00
C SER A 422 -14.46 7.98 34.83
N VAL A 423 -15.08 9.15 35.02
CA VAL A 423 -16.28 9.27 35.85
C VAL A 423 -17.53 9.35 34.97
N LEU A 424 -18.41 8.35 35.11
CA LEU A 424 -19.74 8.36 34.51
C LEU A 424 -20.55 9.57 35.00
N LEU A 425 -20.88 10.47 34.08
CA LEU A 425 -21.68 11.66 34.37
C LEU A 425 -23.13 11.47 33.89
N PRO A 426 -24.14 11.87 34.69
CA PRO A 426 -25.54 11.78 34.28
C PRO A 426 -25.91 12.66 33.07
N SER A 427 -25.07 13.65 32.75
CA SER A 427 -25.22 14.56 31.61
C SER A 427 -24.77 13.96 30.27
N MET A 428 -24.15 12.77 30.28
CA MET A 428 -23.74 12.06 29.07
C MET A 428 -24.95 11.50 28.33
N HIS A 429 -24.77 11.22 27.03
CA HIS A 429 -25.80 10.54 26.23
C HIS A 429 -26.07 9.13 26.77
N ASP A 430 -27.33 8.71 26.79
CA ASP A 430 -27.77 7.44 27.38
C ASP A 430 -27.00 6.24 26.83
N THR A 431 -26.75 6.23 25.52
CA THR A 431 -26.02 5.17 24.81
C THR A 431 -24.55 5.10 25.22
N SER A 432 -23.91 6.24 25.49
CA SER A 432 -22.54 6.29 26.05
C SER A 432 -22.50 5.78 27.48
N ILE A 433 -23.48 6.16 28.31
CA ILE A 433 -23.59 5.67 29.70
C ILE A 433 -23.76 4.15 29.68
N MET A 434 -24.71 3.66 28.89
CA MET A 434 -25.01 2.23 28.76
C MET A 434 -23.82 1.44 28.25
N TYR A 435 -23.12 1.91 27.22
CA TYR A 435 -21.94 1.24 26.69
C TYR A 435 -20.78 1.20 27.68
N THR A 436 -20.61 2.25 28.48
CA THR A 436 -19.58 2.31 29.54
C THR A 436 -19.91 1.34 30.65
N LEU A 437 -21.16 1.31 31.13
CA LEU A 437 -21.63 0.33 32.12
C LEU A 437 -21.48 -1.11 31.61
N ALA A 438 -21.73 -1.33 30.33
CA ALA A 438 -21.55 -2.64 29.70
C ALA A 438 -20.10 -3.13 29.73
N GLN A 439 -19.09 -2.26 29.89
CA GLN A 439 -17.68 -2.68 29.99
C GLN A 439 -17.38 -3.43 31.30
N GLU A 440 -18.14 -3.16 32.36
CA GLU A 440 -17.98 -3.81 33.67
C GLU A 440 -18.49 -5.25 33.68
N HIS A 441 -19.29 -5.62 32.68
CA HIS A 441 -19.81 -6.97 32.51
C HIS A 441 -18.91 -7.84 31.62
N GLY A 442 -19.08 -9.15 31.74
CA GLY A 442 -18.49 -10.14 30.82
C GLY A 442 -19.29 -10.29 29.52
N ASP A 443 -19.27 -11.48 28.95
CA ASP A 443 -19.93 -11.76 27.65
C ASP A 443 -21.46 -11.67 27.70
N LEU A 444 -22.04 -11.95 28.86
CA LEU A 444 -23.48 -11.91 29.10
C LEU A 444 -23.79 -10.84 30.14
N ILE A 445 -24.75 -9.99 29.82
CA ILE A 445 -25.20 -8.89 30.67
C ILE A 445 -26.63 -9.21 31.09
N ASN A 446 -26.88 -9.27 32.40
CA ASN A 446 -28.24 -9.38 32.93
C ASN A 446 -28.96 -8.05 32.71
N LEU A 447 -30.12 -8.08 32.04
CA LEU A 447 -30.89 -6.89 31.69
C LEU A 447 -31.39 -6.12 32.91
N HIS A 448 -31.77 -6.82 33.98
CA HIS A 448 -32.26 -6.20 35.20
C HIS A 448 -31.16 -5.44 35.91
N ASP A 449 -30.01 -6.09 36.15
CA ASP A 449 -28.86 -5.46 36.83
C ASP A 449 -28.36 -4.25 36.05
N TRP A 450 -28.29 -4.38 34.73
CA TRP A 450 -27.86 -3.28 33.85
C TRP A 450 -28.84 -2.10 33.86
N PHE A 451 -30.14 -2.37 33.89
CA PHE A 451 -31.17 -1.33 34.08
C PHE A 451 -31.04 -0.63 35.43
N GLN A 452 -30.80 -1.35 36.52
CA GLN A 452 -30.61 -0.75 37.85
C GLN A 452 -29.35 0.14 37.90
N SER A 453 -28.24 -0.30 37.29
CA SER A 453 -27.01 0.49 37.19
C SER A 453 -27.22 1.78 36.37
N PHE A 454 -27.95 1.69 35.26
CA PHE A 454 -28.32 2.85 34.44
C PHE A 454 -29.21 3.83 35.21
N LYS A 455 -30.26 3.31 35.87
CA LYS A 455 -31.17 4.08 36.71
C LYS A 455 -30.40 4.84 37.80
N SER A 456 -29.52 4.15 38.53
CA SER A 456 -28.67 4.75 39.57
C SER A 456 -27.80 5.88 39.01
N THR A 457 -27.20 5.68 37.84
CA THR A 457 -26.33 6.68 37.19
C THR A 457 -27.07 7.95 36.82
N ILE A 458 -28.28 7.86 36.26
CA ILE A 458 -29.08 9.05 35.90
C ILE A 458 -29.55 9.80 37.16
N PHE A 459 -30.01 9.08 38.19
CA PHE A 459 -30.56 9.70 39.40
C PHE A 459 -29.52 10.34 40.32
N ARG A 460 -28.22 10.01 40.19
CA ARG A 460 -27.12 10.73 40.86
C ARG A 460 -27.11 12.25 40.59
N SER A 461 -27.76 12.72 39.51
CA SER A 461 -27.94 14.14 39.21
C SER A 461 -28.89 14.90 40.15
N SER A 462 -29.81 14.20 40.80
CA SER A 462 -30.91 14.85 41.53
C SER A 462 -30.57 15.24 42.97
N THR A 463 -29.48 14.69 43.54
CA THR A 463 -29.19 14.81 44.97
C THR A 463 -28.13 15.87 45.33
N SER A 464 -27.43 16.47 44.35
CA SER A 464 -26.26 17.35 44.61
C SER A 464 -26.47 18.86 44.34
N VAL A 465 -27.68 19.32 44.01
CA VAL A 465 -28.00 20.76 43.90
C VAL A 465 -29.01 21.18 44.98
N LYS A 466 -28.60 21.12 46.25
CA LYS A 466 -29.13 22.00 47.30
C LYS A 466 -28.02 22.96 47.75
N ARG A 467 -27.62 23.88 46.86
CA ARG A 467 -26.87 25.06 47.29
C ARG A 467 -27.85 25.96 48.06
N LYS A 468 -27.59 26.10 49.36
CA LYS A 468 -28.24 27.10 50.23
C LYS A 468 -28.03 28.48 49.61
N LEU A 469 -29.11 29.09 49.12
CA LEU A 469 -29.19 30.53 48.98
C LEU A 469 -30.41 31.00 49.77
N HIS A 470 -30.15 31.73 50.85
CA HIS A 470 -31.15 32.39 51.66
C HIS A 470 -31.83 33.51 50.86
N SER A 471 -33.16 33.50 50.78
CA SER A 471 -34.03 34.68 50.94
C SER A 471 -35.52 34.28 50.84
N PRO A 472 -36.43 35.04 51.47
CA PRO A 472 -37.71 34.52 51.93
C PRO A 472 -38.82 34.56 50.87
N SER A 473 -39.73 33.59 50.97
CA SER A 473 -40.99 33.50 50.22
C SER A 473 -41.92 34.71 50.51
N PRO A 474 -42.95 35.03 49.69
CA PRO A 474 -44.15 34.19 49.66
C PRO A 474 -44.93 34.17 48.31
N LYS A 475 -45.38 32.97 47.90
CA LYS A 475 -46.80 32.62 47.66
C LYS A 475 -46.92 31.30 46.88
N LYS A 476 -47.65 30.36 47.50
CA LYS A 476 -48.02 29.03 47.00
C LYS A 476 -48.51 29.07 45.54
N ARG A 477 -47.77 28.39 44.65
CA ARG A 477 -48.37 27.63 43.54
C ARG A 477 -47.96 26.18 43.73
N LYS A 478 -48.95 25.30 43.85
CA LYS A 478 -48.78 23.84 43.92
C LYS A 478 -47.98 23.40 42.69
N LEU A 479 -46.72 22.97 42.88
CA LEU A 479 -46.04 22.15 41.89
C LEU A 479 -46.64 20.76 42.04
N ALA A 480 -47.30 20.27 40.99
CA ALA A 480 -47.71 18.89 40.92
C ALA A 480 -46.46 18.00 41.03
N ASN A 481 -46.43 17.11 42.01
CA ASN A 481 -45.52 15.97 41.97
C ASN A 481 -45.90 15.16 40.73
N GLU A 482 -45.05 15.14 39.71
CA GLU A 482 -45.11 14.12 38.66
C GLU A 482 -45.11 12.74 39.36
N PRO A 483 -46.03 11.82 39.02
CA PRO A 483 -46.10 10.52 39.68
C PRO A 483 -44.75 9.80 39.52
N GLU A 484 -44.19 9.24 40.59
CA GLU A 484 -42.94 8.48 40.54
C GLU A 484 -42.97 7.36 39.47
N GLU A 485 -44.16 6.84 39.15
CA GLU A 485 -44.41 5.88 38.07
C GLU A 485 -44.09 6.44 36.66
N VAL A 486 -44.42 7.71 36.38
CA VAL A 486 -44.17 8.37 35.08
C VAL A 486 -42.67 8.55 34.86
N ASN A 487 -41.94 8.91 35.92
CA ASN A 487 -40.49 9.04 35.89
C ASN A 487 -39.80 7.67 35.67
N ASN A 488 -40.31 6.61 36.29
CA ASN A 488 -39.80 5.25 36.09
C ASN A 488 -40.06 4.74 34.66
N ALA A 489 -41.25 4.98 34.10
CA ALA A 489 -41.57 4.62 32.72
C ALA A 489 -40.68 5.36 31.71
N LEU A 490 -40.40 6.64 31.95
CA LEU A 490 -39.50 7.43 31.11
C LEU A 490 -38.06 6.89 31.13
N VAL A 491 -37.54 6.53 32.32
CA VAL A 491 -36.20 5.94 32.44
C VAL A 491 -36.14 4.57 31.76
N GLN A 492 -37.19 3.77 31.87
CA GLN A 492 -37.30 2.49 31.16
C GLN A 492 -37.32 2.69 29.63
N ALA A 493 -38.06 3.67 29.12
CA ALA A 493 -38.06 3.99 27.69
C ALA A 493 -36.68 4.43 27.19
N ARG A 494 -35.98 5.27 27.97
CA ARG A 494 -34.59 5.70 27.68
C ARG A 494 -33.63 4.51 27.66
N PHE A 495 -33.73 3.61 28.64
CA PHE A 495 -32.97 2.38 28.68
C PHE A 495 -33.22 1.53 27.43
N CYS A 496 -34.48 1.23 27.11
CA CYS A 496 -34.84 0.43 25.93
C CYS A 496 -34.29 1.05 24.64
N ARG A 497 -34.40 2.37 24.48
CA ARG A 497 -33.83 3.09 23.33
C ARG A 497 -32.32 2.92 23.24
N ALA A 498 -31.59 3.14 24.33
CA ALA A 498 -30.14 3.00 24.36
C ALA A 498 -29.68 1.55 24.07
N VAL A 499 -30.40 0.55 24.61
CA VAL A 499 -30.15 -0.87 24.28
C VAL A 499 -30.36 -1.14 22.79
N MET A 500 -31.45 -0.61 22.20
CA MET A 500 -31.71 -0.75 20.77
C MET A 500 -30.63 -0.06 19.92
N GLU A 501 -30.15 1.12 20.28
CA GLU A 501 -29.05 1.80 19.59
C GLU A 501 -27.74 0.98 19.63
N LEU A 502 -27.44 0.35 20.78
CA LEU A 502 -26.30 -0.58 20.91
C LEU A 502 -26.47 -1.88 20.12
N GLN A 503 -27.71 -2.34 19.94
CA GLN A 503 -28.02 -3.47 19.06
C GLN A 503 -27.84 -3.09 17.59
N ILE A 504 -28.36 -1.94 17.16
CA ILE A 504 -28.28 -1.46 15.77
C ILE A 504 -26.82 -1.26 15.34
N THR A 505 -25.97 -0.77 16.25
CA THR A 505 -24.52 -0.64 16.03
C THR A 505 -23.78 -1.99 16.02
N GLY A 506 -24.46 -3.10 16.32
CA GLY A 506 -23.88 -4.45 16.32
C GLY A 506 -22.97 -4.75 17.51
N LEU A 507 -22.96 -3.90 18.53
CA LEU A 507 -22.16 -4.10 19.75
C LEU A 507 -22.80 -5.13 20.69
N LEU A 508 -24.13 -5.28 20.60
CA LEU A 508 -24.93 -6.22 21.37
C LEU A 508 -25.76 -7.13 20.47
N ARG A 509 -25.99 -8.36 20.96
CA ARG A 509 -26.97 -9.29 20.43
C ARG A 509 -28.10 -9.47 21.45
N MET A 510 -29.33 -9.39 20.96
CA MET A 510 -30.53 -9.50 21.78
C MET A 510 -30.72 -10.87 22.40
N PRO A 511 -31.54 -10.98 23.46
CA PRO A 511 -31.74 -12.21 24.18
C PRO A 511 -32.23 -13.33 23.27
N SER A 512 -31.72 -14.53 23.51
CA SER A 512 -32.21 -15.73 22.83
C SER A 512 -33.44 -16.28 23.56
N LYS A 513 -34.25 -17.09 22.87
CA LYS A 513 -35.39 -17.81 23.50
C LYS A 513 -34.97 -18.65 24.72
N ARG A 514 -33.70 -19.07 24.82
CA ARG A 514 -33.18 -19.87 25.93
C ARG A 514 -32.78 -19.05 27.15
N ARG A 515 -32.50 -17.76 26.99
CA ARG A 515 -32.07 -16.84 28.06
C ARG A 515 -32.67 -15.45 27.78
N PRO A 516 -33.95 -15.23 28.10
CA PRO A 516 -34.65 -13.99 27.80
C PRO A 516 -34.14 -12.80 28.62
N ASP A 517 -33.55 -13.06 29.79
CA ASP A 517 -33.12 -12.01 30.73
C ASP A 517 -31.70 -11.49 30.48
N TYR A 518 -31.00 -12.04 29.47
CA TYR A 518 -29.60 -11.73 29.20
C TYR A 518 -29.40 -11.23 27.77
N VAL A 519 -28.63 -10.16 27.62
CA VAL A 519 -28.07 -9.74 26.33
C VAL A 519 -26.62 -10.20 26.21
N GLN A 520 -26.18 -10.47 24.99
CA GLN A 520 -24.82 -10.89 24.73
C GLN A 520 -24.00 -9.73 24.16
N ARG A 521 -22.86 -9.44 24.76
CA ARG A 521 -21.88 -8.51 24.20
C ARG A 521 -21.12 -9.19 23.06
N VAL A 522 -21.05 -8.52 21.91
CA VAL A 522 -20.44 -9.07 20.69
C VAL A 522 -19.09 -8.43 20.40
N ALA A 523 -18.89 -7.19 20.83
CA ALA A 523 -17.63 -6.47 20.68
C ALA A 523 -16.90 -6.36 22.01
N PHE A 524 -15.63 -6.77 22.03
CA PHE A 524 -14.74 -6.74 23.18
C PHE A 524 -13.48 -5.95 22.84
N GLY A 525 -12.94 -5.26 23.84
CA GLY A 525 -11.66 -4.57 23.74
C GLY A 525 -11.70 -3.25 22.95
N LEU A 526 -10.75 -2.39 23.31
CA LEU A 526 -10.24 -1.25 22.54
C LEU A 526 -8.72 -1.29 22.55
#